data_AF-A0A534CAP7-F1
#
_entry.id   AF-A0A534CAP7-F1
#
_cell.length_a   1.000
_cell.length_b   1.000
_cell.length_c   1.000
_cell.angle_alpha   90.00
_cell.angle_beta   90.00
_cell.angle_gamma   90.00
#
_symmetry.space_group_name_H-M   'P 1'
#
loop_
_entity.id
_entity.type
_entity.pdbx_description
1 polymer ?
#
loop_
_entity_poly.entity_id
_entity_poly.type
_entity_poly.pdbx_seq_one_letter_code
_entity_poly.pdbx_strand_id
1 'polypeptide(L)'
;WGEIYSLFPSTVTDTFGATYATTNTGLMYTAKGTASLLVPLTSVIAAKGNWHPVFMTAAILNILAALMAIVVLKPMRSSYTSRTGAIAATPNLATR
;
A
#
# COMPACT_ATOMS: atom_id res chain seq x y z
N TRP A 1 4.64 16.08 4.19
CA TRP A 1 5.32 14.82 3.85
C TRP A 1 5.29 13.79 4.98
N GLY A 2 5.56 14.17 6.25
CA GLY A 2 5.60 13.24 7.38
C GLY A 2 4.32 12.41 7.61
N GLU A 3 3.13 13.03 7.51
CA GLU A 3 1.85 12.33 7.70
C GLU A 3 1.68 11.11 6.80
N ILE A 4 2.02 11.22 5.51
CA ILE A 4 1.89 10.09 4.59
C ILE A 4 2.86 8.96 5.01
N TYR A 5 4.07 9.31 5.42
CA TYR A 5 5.08 8.33 5.84
C TYR A 5 4.77 7.66 7.18
N SER A 6 3.95 8.28 8.05
CA SER A 6 3.47 7.63 9.28
C SER A 6 2.17 6.85 9.04
N LEU A 7 1.26 7.33 8.19
CA LEU A 7 -0.02 6.69 7.92
C LEU A 7 0.12 5.33 7.21
N PHE A 8 1.06 5.18 6.26
CA PHE A 8 1.24 3.92 5.55
C PHE A 8 1.69 2.76 6.48
N PRO A 9 2.75 2.91 7.29
CA PRO A 9 3.13 1.90 8.28
C PRO A 9 1.99 1.56 9.24
N SER A 10 1.30 2.58 9.79
CA SER A 10 0.16 2.37 10.69
C SER A 10 -0.95 1.57 10.00
N THR A 11 -1.27 1.88 8.75
CA THR A 11 -2.31 1.15 7.98
C THR A 11 -1.93 -0.32 7.76
N VAL A 12 -0.65 -0.61 7.53
CA VAL A 12 -0.14 -2.00 7.40
C VAL A 12 -0.30 -2.74 8.72
N THR A 13 0.11 -2.13 9.83
CA THR A 13 -0.05 -2.72 11.18
C THR A 13 -1.53 -2.93 11.54
N ASP A 14 -2.38 -1.94 11.28
CA ASP A 14 -3.83 -2.01 11.55
C ASP A 14 -4.54 -3.07 10.72
N THR A 15 -4.01 -3.41 9.54
CA THR A 15 -4.62 -4.39 8.64
C THR A 15 -4.13 -5.81 8.93
N PHE A 16 -2.82 -6.00 9.13
CA PHE A 16 -2.21 -7.34 9.20
C PHE A 16 -1.71 -7.75 10.59
N GLY A 17 -1.69 -6.84 11.56
CA GLY A 17 -1.20 -7.11 12.92
C GLY A 17 0.32 -7.28 13.02
N ALA A 18 0.78 -7.69 14.21
CA ALA A 18 2.20 -7.73 14.56
C ALA A 18 2.91 -9.05 14.19
N THR A 19 2.18 -10.14 13.98
CA THR A 19 2.74 -11.49 13.79
C THR A 19 3.76 -11.58 12.65
N TYR A 20 3.54 -10.84 11.57
CA TYR A 20 4.44 -10.75 10.40
C TYR A 20 4.90 -9.31 10.11
N ALA A 21 5.09 -8.50 11.15
CA ALA A 21 5.38 -7.06 11.02
C ALA A 21 6.60 -6.78 10.13
N THR A 22 7.70 -7.51 10.31
CA THR A 22 8.94 -7.33 9.53
C THR A 22 8.71 -7.63 8.05
N THR A 23 8.04 -8.74 7.72
CA THR A 23 7.76 -9.14 6.33
C THR A 23 6.82 -8.15 5.65
N ASN A 24 5.74 -7.75 6.32
CA ASN A 24 4.75 -6.82 5.78
C ASN A 24 5.37 -5.44 5.52
N THR A 25 6.19 -4.97 6.47
CA THR A 25 6.94 -3.71 6.32
C THR A 25 7.99 -3.83 5.22
N GLY A 26 8.68 -4.96 5.13
CA GLY A 26 9.64 -5.26 4.06
C GLY A 26 9.01 -5.16 2.68
N LEU A 27 7.83 -5.76 2.49
CA LEU A 27 7.09 -5.68 1.23
C LEU A 27 6.72 -4.23 0.85
N MET A 28 6.28 -3.43 1.82
CA MET A 28 6.00 -2.00 1.61
C MET A 28 7.26 -1.25 1.14
N TYR A 29 8.41 -1.51 1.76
CA TYR A 29 9.67 -0.89 1.35
C TYR A 29 10.17 -1.39 0.00
N THR A 30 9.93 -2.65 -0.35
CA THR A 30 10.18 -3.16 -1.70
C THR A 30 9.35 -2.40 -2.72
N ALA A 31 8.04 -2.22 -2.48
CA ALA A 31 7.19 -1.44 -3.38
C ALA A 31 7.71 0.02 -3.55
N LYS A 32 8.13 0.66 -2.45
CA LYS A 32 8.75 2.00 -2.50
C LYS A 32 10.05 2.00 -3.32
N GLY A 33 10.91 1.00 -3.11
CA GLY A 33 12.15 0.82 -3.86
C GLY A 33 11.89 0.62 -5.36
N THR A 34 10.93 -0.24 -5.71
CA THR A 34 10.51 -0.46 -7.10
C THR A 34 10.02 0.82 -7.76
N ALA A 35 9.22 1.63 -7.07
CA ALA A 35 8.76 2.91 -7.61
C ALA A 35 9.93 3.89 -7.87
N SER A 36 10.97 3.87 -7.03
CA SER A 36 12.15 4.74 -7.19
C SER A 36 12.95 4.46 -8.47
N LEU A 37 12.83 3.25 -9.04
CA LEU A 37 13.48 2.90 -10.31
C LEU A 37 12.96 3.71 -11.50
N LEU A 38 11.79 4.35 -11.37
CA LEU A 38 11.25 5.22 -12.41
C LEU A 38 11.86 6.63 -12.39
N VAL A 39 12.56 7.04 -11.33
CA VAL A 39 13.11 8.39 -11.18
C VAL A 39 14.15 8.76 -12.26
N PRO A 40 15.08 7.86 -12.65
CA PRO A 40 15.97 8.15 -13.77
C PRO A 40 15.21 8.35 -15.09
N LEU A 41 14.15 7.57 -15.32
CA LEU A 41 13.31 7.70 -16.52
C LEU A 41 12.60 9.06 -16.56
N THR A 42 12.08 9.55 -15.43
CA THR A 42 11.44 10.88 -15.40
C THR A 42 12.43 12.00 -15.72
N SER A 43 13.69 11.86 -15.29
CA SER A 43 14.77 12.79 -15.62
C SER A 43 15.05 12.83 -17.13
N VAL A 44 15.03 11.67 -17.80
CA VAL A 44 15.20 11.60 -19.27
C VAL A 44 14.03 12.27 -20.00
N ILE A 45 12.79 12.03 -19.54
CA ILE A 45 11.59 12.66 -20.12
C ILE A 45 11.65 14.18 -19.97
N ALA A 46 12.13 14.67 -18.82
CA ALA A 46 12.26 16.09 -18.54
C ALA A 46 13.54 16.75 -19.13
N ALA A 47 14.43 15.99 -19.78
CA ALA A 47 15.76 16.47 -20.19
C ALA A 47 15.73 17.68 -21.13
N LYS A 48 14.64 17.87 -21.89
CA LYS A 48 14.43 19.04 -22.77
C LYS A 48 13.89 20.27 -22.04
N GLY A 49 13.85 20.25 -20.70
CA GLY A 49 13.33 21.32 -19.85
C GLY A 49 11.80 21.28 -19.64
N ASN A 50 11.09 20.35 -20.26
CA ASN A 50 9.63 20.23 -20.12
C ASN A 50 9.25 19.18 -19.07
N TRP A 51 8.77 19.63 -17.92
CA TRP A 51 8.30 18.78 -16.81
C TRP A 51 6.82 18.41 -16.89
N HIS A 52 6.05 19.05 -17.77
CA HIS A 52 4.62 18.82 -17.92
C HIS A 52 4.24 17.34 -18.07
N PRO A 53 4.87 16.53 -18.95
CA PRO A 53 4.51 15.11 -19.08
C PRO A 53 4.82 14.29 -17.82
N VAL A 54 5.86 14.63 -17.06
CA VAL A 54 6.20 13.96 -15.80
C VAL A 54 5.11 14.22 -14.75
N PHE A 55 4.71 15.48 -14.58
CA PHE A 55 3.67 15.85 -13.64
C PHE A 55 2.29 15.30 -14.04
N MET A 56 1.96 15.32 -15.34
CA MET A 56 0.72 14.72 -15.83
C MET A 56 0.66 13.22 -15.51
N THR A 57 1.77 12.50 -15.76
CA THR A 57 1.87 11.07 -15.47
C THR A 57 1.74 10.81 -13.96
N ALA A 58 2.44 11.58 -13.12
CA ALA A 58 2.34 11.46 -11.66
C ALA A 58 0.92 11.72 -11.15
N ALA A 59 0.22 12.72 -11.70
CA ALA A 59 -1.16 13.02 -11.35
C ALA A 59 -2.11 11.87 -11.72
N ILE A 60 -1.98 11.32 -12.93
CA ILE A 60 -2.78 10.17 -13.39
C ILE A 60 -2.55 8.97 -12.48
N LEU A 61 -1.30 8.63 -12.17
CA LEU A 61 -0.98 7.52 -11.28
C LEU A 61 -1.55 7.72 -9.87
N ASN A 62 -1.54 8.95 -9.34
CA ASN A 62 -2.13 9.26 -8.05
C ASN A 62 -3.66 9.10 -8.05
N ILE A 63 -4.34 9.53 -9.12
CA ILE A 63 -5.78 9.32 -9.29
C ILE A 63 -6.10 7.83 -9.35
N LEU A 64 -5.34 7.06 -10.14
CA LEU A 64 -5.50 5.61 -10.21
C LEU A 64 -5.29 4.94 -8.84
N ALA A 65 -4.30 5.37 -8.07
CA ALA A 65 -4.07 4.88 -6.72
C ALA A 65 -5.26 5.18 -5.79
N ALA A 66 -5.83 6.38 -5.85
CA ALA A 66 -7.02 6.75 -5.07
C ALA A 66 -8.24 5.90 -5.46
N LEU A 67 -8.46 5.68 -6.76
CA LEU A 67 -9.54 4.81 -7.24
C LEU A 67 -9.34 3.36 -6.77
N MET A 68 -8.13 2.82 -6.87
CA MET A 68 -7.82 1.48 -6.37
C MET A 68 -7.98 1.39 -4.85
N ALA A 69 -7.67 2.45 -4.10
CA ALA A 69 -7.88 2.47 -2.66
C ALA A 69 -9.35 2.24 -2.28
N ILE A 70 -10.28 2.86 -3.04
CA ILE A 70 -11.71 2.76 -2.79
C ILE A 70 -12.28 1.44 -3.33
N VAL A 71 -11.94 1.09 -4.57
CA VAL A 71 -12.59 -0.02 -5.29
C VAL A 71 -11.96 -1.38 -4.96
N VAL A 72 -10.66 -1.42 -4.64
CA VAL A 72 -9.91 -2.67 -4.42
C VAL A 72 -9.53 -2.83 -2.96
N LEU A 73 -8.80 -1.87 -2.38
CA LEU A 73 -8.24 -2.03 -1.02
C LEU A 73 -9.32 -2.02 0.06
N LYS A 74 -10.32 -1.13 -0.03
CA LYS A 74 -11.42 -1.06 0.94
C LYS A 74 -12.21 -2.37 1.07
N PRO A 75 -12.75 -2.99 -0.02
CA PRO A 75 -13.47 -4.25 0.11
C PRO A 75 -12.55 -5.42 0.49
N MET A 76 -11.30 -5.43 0.03
CA MET A 76 -10.32 -6.45 0.44
C MET A 76 -10.04 -6.39 1.94
N ARG A 77 -9.80 -5.19 2.49
CA ARG A 77 -9.58 -5.00 3.93
C ARG A 77 -10.79 -5.45 4.74
N SER A 78 -12.00 -5.04 4.35
CA SER A 78 -13.23 -5.46 5.02
C SER A 78 -13.37 -6.98 5.04
N SER A 79 -13.13 -7.63 3.90
CA SER A 79 -13.21 -9.08 3.78
C SER A 79 -12.16 -9.80 4.63
N TYR A 80 -10.93 -9.27 4.65
CA TYR A 80 -9.83 -9.80 5.47
C TYR A 80 -10.16 -9.71 6.96
N THR A 81 -10.61 -8.56 7.44
CA THR A 81 -10.97 -8.37 8.86
C THR A 81 -12.16 -9.23 9.28
N SER A 82 -13.19 -9.36 8.44
CA SER A 82 -14.35 -10.21 8.72
C SER A 82 -13.99 -11.70 8.80
N ARG A 83 -13.11 -12.17 7.91
CA ARG A 83 -12.63 -13.56 7.92
C ARG A 83 -11.80 -13.86 9.17
N THR A 84 -10.87 -12.98 9.54
CA THR A 84 -10.05 -13.13 10.74
C THR A 84 -10.91 -13.13 12.01
N GLY A 85 -11.93 -12.28 12.08
CA GLY A 85 -12.88 -12.27 13.20
C GLY A 85 -13.68 -13.57 13.33
N ALA A 86 -14.12 -14.16 12.22
CA ALA A 86 -14.85 -15.43 12.22
C ALA A 86 -13.97 -16.61 12.68
N ILE A 87 -12.70 -16.64 12.30
CA ILE A 87 -11.73 -17.66 12.75
C ILE A 87 -11.49 -17.53 14.26
N ALA A 88 -11.32 -16.31 14.77
CA ALA A 88 -11.12 -16.05 16.20
C ALA A 88 -12.37 -16.41 17.06
N ALA A 89 -13.58 -16.29 16.50
CA ALA A 89 -14.82 -16.60 17.19
C ALA A 89 -15.19 -18.10 17.20
N THR A 90 -14.47 -18.94 16.44
CA THR A 90 -14.69 -20.39 16.47
C THR A 90 -14.17 -20.93 17.80
N PRO A 91 -15.03 -21.45 18.70
CA PRO A 91 -14.58 -21.99 19.98
C PRO A 91 -13.59 -23.11 19.72
N ASN A 92 -12.47 -23.09 20.44
CA ASN A 92 -11.46 -24.13 20.34
C ASN A 92 -12.07 -25.45 20.85
N LEU A 93 -12.65 -26.24 19.94
CA LEU A 93 -13.24 -27.56 20.21
C LEU A 93 -12.16 -28.62 20.52
N ALA A 94 -10.87 -28.25 20.52
CA ALA A 94 -9.75 -29.13 20.83
C ALA A 94 -9.41 -29.13 22.33
N THR A 95 -10.40 -29.39 23.18
CA THR A 95 -10.15 -29.87 24.55
C THR A 95 -11.07 -31.05 24.82
N ARG A 96 -10.63 -32.23 24.38
CA ARG A 96 -10.89 -33.54 25.00
C ARG A 96 -9.68 -34.43 24.77
#